data_AF-A0A351CLZ8-F1
#
_entry.id   AF-A0A351CLZ8-F1
#
_cell.length_a   1.000
_cell.length_b   1.000
_cell.length_c   1.000
_cell.angle_alpha   90.00
_cell.angle_beta   90.00
_cell.angle_gamma   90.00
#
_symmetry.space_group_name_H-M   'P 1'
#
loop_
_entity.id
_entity.type
_entity.pdbx_description
1 polymer ?
#
loop_
_entity_poly.entity_id
_entity_poly.type
_entity_poly.pdbx_seq_one_letter_code
_entity_poly.pdbx_strand_id
1 'polypeptide(L)'
;MISKKAKKQIDSWTEKYPANQQSSAVMEALKIVQLENGNCLNPELIQEVADYLDMPGIAAQEVATFYENYNHKPMAKNIIRICHNISCMLNGSDNLVSHLESCLGVKTGEVTPDGLICVKKVECLGACVGAPMMQIDDQYYENLTAKKVDEIVKSLRKEGK
;
A
#
# COMPACT_ATOMS: atom_id res chain seq x y z
N MET A 1 -7.93 4.69 18.68
CA MET A 1 -7.19 4.07 19.79
C MET A 1 -6.41 2.87 19.28
N ILE A 2 -5.09 2.98 19.23
CA ILE A 2 -4.15 1.89 18.90
C ILE A 2 -4.37 0.68 19.82
N SER A 3 -4.60 -0.51 19.26
CA SER A 3 -4.87 -1.71 20.06
C SER A 3 -3.64 -2.16 20.87
N LYS A 4 -3.87 -2.98 21.90
CA LYS A 4 -2.78 -3.59 22.68
C LYS A 4 -1.83 -4.43 21.81
N LYS A 5 -2.35 -5.06 20.75
CA LYS A 5 -1.55 -5.87 19.83
C LYS A 5 -0.65 -4.98 18.97
N ALA A 6 -1.20 -3.89 18.42
CA ALA A 6 -0.43 -2.93 17.64
C ALA A 6 0.66 -2.26 18.49
N LYS A 7 0.34 -1.84 19.71
CA LYS A 7 1.33 -1.28 20.66
C LYS A 7 2.53 -2.21 20.87
N LYS A 8 2.29 -3.49 21.16
CA LYS A 8 3.36 -4.47 21.32
C LYS A 8 4.24 -4.62 20.07
N GLN A 9 3.66 -4.52 18.87
CA GLN A 9 4.42 -4.54 17.62
C GLN A 9 5.25 -3.27 17.47
N ILE A 10 4.68 -2.10 17.77
CA ILE A 10 5.41 -0.82 17.74
C ILE A 10 6.58 -0.85 18.73
N ASP A 11 6.37 -1.37 19.95
CA ASP A 11 7.43 -1.48 20.96
C ASP A 11 8.63 -2.28 20.44
N SER A 12 8.37 -3.43 19.78
CA SER A 12 9.43 -4.24 19.16
C SER A 12 10.21 -3.52 18.06
N TRP A 13 9.62 -2.50 17.42
CA TRP A 13 10.33 -1.62 16.48
C TRP A 13 11.11 -0.53 17.21
N THR A 14 10.56 0.06 18.27
CA THR A 14 11.27 1.07 19.07
C THR A 14 12.54 0.52 19.72
N GLU A 15 12.54 -0.75 20.14
CA GLU A 15 13.71 -1.44 20.70
C GLU A 15 14.90 -1.54 19.73
N LYS A 16 14.68 -1.38 18.43
CA LYS A 16 15.76 -1.40 17.42
C LYS A 16 16.53 -0.09 17.34
N TYR A 17 16.03 0.97 17.98
CA TYR A 17 16.63 2.30 17.96
C TYR A 17 17.23 2.64 19.33
N PRO A 18 18.21 3.57 19.38
CA PRO A 18 18.77 4.03 20.65
C PRO A 18 17.70 4.60 21.59
N ALA A 19 17.97 4.53 22.90
CA ALA A 19 17.13 5.21 23.88
C ALA A 19 16.97 6.71 23.55
N ASN A 20 15.76 7.24 23.74
CA ASN A 20 15.35 8.61 23.37
C ASN A 20 15.32 8.89 21.85
N GLN A 21 15.37 7.86 21.00
CA GLN A 21 15.18 7.98 19.55
C GLN A 21 14.01 7.12 19.04
N GLN A 22 12.99 6.89 19.89
CA GLN A 22 11.82 6.07 19.53
C GLN A 22 11.03 6.65 18.35
N SER A 23 11.14 7.96 18.07
CA SER A 23 10.54 8.61 16.91
C SER A 23 11.04 8.03 15.58
N SER A 24 12.21 7.40 15.55
CA SER A 24 12.70 6.70 14.36
C SER A 24 11.83 5.52 13.94
N ALA A 25 11.01 4.97 14.85
CA ALA A 25 10.04 3.92 14.56
C ALA A 25 8.74 4.43 13.92
N VAL A 26 8.58 5.75 13.70
CA VAL A 26 7.34 6.35 13.20
C VAL A 26 6.84 5.72 11.90
N MET A 27 7.73 5.37 10.99
CA MET A 27 7.34 4.79 9.70
C MET A 27 6.63 3.43 9.87
N GLU A 28 7.19 2.56 10.71
CA GLU A 28 6.61 1.25 11.01
C GLU A 28 5.38 1.37 11.90
N ALA A 29 5.36 2.33 12.83
CA ALA A 29 4.19 2.58 13.67
C ALA A 29 2.98 3.02 12.83
N LEU A 30 3.17 3.96 11.90
CA LEU A 30 2.13 4.38 10.95
C LEU A 30 1.66 3.19 10.09
N LYS A 31 2.58 2.34 9.61
CA LYS A 31 2.25 1.15 8.82
C LYS A 31 1.39 0.16 9.61
N ILE A 32 1.75 -0.12 10.86
CA ILE A 32 0.98 -1.02 11.74
C ILE A 32 -0.42 -0.47 11.98
N VAL A 33 -0.53 0.81 12.32
CA VAL A 33 -1.82 1.46 12.58
C VAL A 33 -2.67 1.51 11.32
N GLN A 34 -2.09 1.77 10.15
CA GLN A 34 -2.78 1.70 8.87
C GLN A 34 -3.42 0.33 8.62
N LEU A 35 -2.64 -0.74 8.80
CA LEU A 35 -3.11 -2.12 8.59
C LEU A 35 -4.23 -2.50 9.55
N GLU A 36 -4.12 -2.09 10.81
CA GLU A 36 -5.15 -2.33 11.83
C GLU A 36 -6.47 -1.59 11.53
N ASN A 37 -6.40 -0.42 10.88
CA ASN A 37 -7.55 0.43 10.58
C ASN A 37 -8.04 0.30 9.14
N GLY A 38 -7.93 -0.91 8.56
CA GLY A 38 -8.50 -1.21 7.24
C GLY A 38 -7.78 -0.49 6.09
N ASN A 39 -6.45 -0.44 6.16
CA ASN A 39 -5.58 0.23 5.18
C ASN A 39 -5.85 1.74 5.05
N CYS A 40 -6.18 2.41 6.16
CA CYS A 40 -6.47 3.84 6.19
C CYS A 40 -5.81 4.53 7.39
N LEU A 41 -5.23 5.70 7.17
CA LEU A 41 -4.64 6.60 8.17
C LEU A 41 -5.31 7.97 8.10
N ASN A 42 -6.23 8.23 9.03
CA ASN A 42 -6.81 9.54 9.23
C ASN A 42 -5.92 10.41 10.16
N PRO A 43 -6.13 11.74 10.23
CA PRO A 43 -5.33 12.62 11.08
C PRO A 43 -5.34 12.24 12.57
N GLU A 44 -6.46 11.70 13.08
CA GLU A 44 -6.59 11.27 14.47
C GLU A 44 -5.65 10.09 14.77
N LEU A 45 -5.59 9.09 13.90
CA LEU A 45 -4.68 7.94 14.02
C LEU A 45 -3.21 8.36 13.93
N ILE A 46 -2.90 9.32 13.07
CA ILE A 46 -1.53 9.87 12.96
C ILE A 46 -1.14 10.58 14.27
N GLN A 47 -2.06 11.36 14.85
CA GLN A 47 -1.84 12.01 16.14
C GLN A 47 -1.66 10.98 17.26
N GLU A 48 -2.46 9.92 17.29
CA GLU A 48 -2.29 8.84 18.28
C GLU A 48 -0.92 8.16 18.18
N VAL A 49 -0.36 7.99 16.97
CA VAL A 49 0.99 7.46 16.79
C VAL A 49 2.04 8.44 17.30
N ALA A 50 1.86 9.73 17.04
CA ALA A 50 2.76 10.77 17.52
C ALA A 50 2.80 10.82 19.06
N ASP A 51 1.62 10.78 19.70
CA ASP A 51 1.48 10.75 21.15
C ASP A 51 2.11 9.47 21.74
N TYR A 52 1.97 8.33 21.05
CA TYR A 52 2.55 7.06 21.50
C TYR A 52 4.08 7.04 21.44
N LEU A 53 4.67 7.68 20.43
CA LEU A 53 6.12 7.78 20.25
C LEU A 53 6.75 9.00 20.94
N ASP A 54 5.95 9.78 21.69
CA ASP A 54 6.39 11.02 22.33
C ASP A 54 7.10 11.97 21.34
N MET A 55 6.41 12.26 20.22
CA MET A 55 6.91 13.16 19.17
C MET A 55 5.85 14.19 18.73
N PRO A 56 6.24 15.33 18.13
CA PRO A 56 5.28 16.31 17.65
C PRO A 56 4.35 15.73 16.57
N GLY A 57 3.05 15.97 16.70
CA GLY A 57 2.05 15.52 15.73
C GLY A 57 2.33 15.97 14.30
N ILE A 58 2.86 17.20 14.13
CA ILE A 58 3.24 17.73 12.81
C ILE A 58 4.35 16.90 12.15
N ALA A 59 5.33 16.40 12.91
CA ALA A 59 6.41 15.59 12.37
C ALA A 59 5.89 14.22 11.91
N ALA A 60 4.93 13.64 12.62
CA ALA A 60 4.27 12.41 12.17
C ALA A 60 3.42 12.66 10.91
N GLN A 61 2.73 13.80 10.83
CA GLN A 61 1.96 14.21 9.66
C GLN A 61 2.84 14.44 8.42
N GLU A 62 4.01 15.05 8.58
CA GLU A 62 5.01 15.21 7.52
C GLU A 62 5.43 13.86 6.95
N VAL A 63 5.78 12.90 7.80
CA VAL A 63 6.12 11.53 7.37
C VAL A 63 4.94 10.86 6.68
N ALA A 64 3.75 10.94 7.27
CA ALA A 64 2.56 10.28 6.76
C ALA A 64 2.15 10.80 5.37
N THR A 65 2.37 12.08 5.09
CA THR A 65 2.02 12.70 3.80
C THR A 65 3.13 12.65 2.76
N PHE A 66 4.38 12.49 3.19
CA PHE A 66 5.54 12.42 2.30
C PHE A 66 5.64 11.07 1.56
N TYR A 67 5.35 9.96 2.23
CA TYR A 67 5.46 8.62 1.65
C TYR A 67 4.13 8.13 1.07
N GLU A 68 4.11 7.81 -0.23
CA GLU A 68 2.91 7.36 -0.97
C GLU A 68 2.26 6.07 -0.42
N ASN A 69 3.02 5.26 0.33
CA ASN A 69 2.52 4.02 0.91
C ASN A 69 1.45 4.24 2.00
N TYR A 70 1.36 5.45 2.55
CA TYR A 70 0.32 5.80 3.51
C TYR A 70 -0.95 6.27 2.80
N ASN A 71 -2.07 5.62 3.11
CA ASN A 71 -3.35 5.88 2.50
C ASN A 71 -4.22 6.73 3.45
N HIS A 72 -4.56 7.95 3.05
CA HIS A 72 -5.39 8.85 3.86
C HIS A 72 -6.89 8.73 3.61
N LYS A 73 -7.29 7.84 2.71
CA LYS A 73 -8.68 7.53 2.40
C LYS A 73 -8.87 6.02 2.53
N PRO A 74 -10.09 5.54 2.86
CA PRO A 74 -10.40 4.12 2.84
C PRO A 74 -10.04 3.51 1.48
N MET A 75 -9.24 2.46 1.51
CA MET A 75 -8.79 1.74 0.31
C MET A 75 -9.46 0.38 0.21
N ALA A 76 -9.38 -0.21 -0.97
CA ALA A 76 -9.82 -1.58 -1.19
C ALA A 76 -9.01 -2.58 -0.36
N LYS A 77 -9.58 -3.79 -0.17
CA LYS A 77 -8.89 -4.91 0.49
C LYS A 77 -7.57 -5.26 -0.20
N ASN A 78 -7.58 -5.33 -1.53
CA ASN A 78 -6.40 -5.65 -2.35
C ASN A 78 -6.02 -4.43 -3.20
N ILE A 79 -4.77 -3.98 -3.07
CA ILE A 79 -4.25 -2.86 -3.87
C ILE A 79 -3.31 -3.42 -4.93
N ILE A 80 -3.71 -3.31 -6.20
CA ILE A 80 -2.87 -3.67 -7.34
C ILE A 80 -2.01 -2.46 -7.69
N ARG A 81 -0.71 -2.53 -7.41
CA ARG A 81 0.29 -1.53 -7.76
C ARG A 81 1.00 -1.95 -9.04
N ILE A 82 0.66 -1.35 -10.17
CA ILE A 82 1.29 -1.66 -11.46
C ILE A 82 2.39 -0.66 -11.77
N CYS A 83 3.60 -1.17 -12.04
CA CYS A 83 4.74 -0.34 -12.42
C CYS A 83 4.54 0.21 -13.83
N HIS A 84 4.70 1.53 -14.01
CA HIS A 84 4.66 2.18 -15.32
C HIS A 84 5.99 2.84 -15.73
N ASN A 85 7.07 2.57 -14.98
CA ASN A 85 8.39 3.14 -15.31
C ASN A 85 8.96 2.48 -16.58
N ILE A 86 10.05 3.05 -17.13
CA ILE A 86 10.59 2.81 -18.49
C ILE A 86 10.61 1.34 -18.89
N SER A 87 11.16 0.43 -18.08
CA SER A 87 11.23 -1.00 -18.42
C SER A 87 9.85 -1.64 -18.57
N CYS A 88 8.90 -1.30 -17.71
CA CYS A 88 7.52 -1.80 -17.80
C CYS A 88 6.76 -1.13 -18.94
N MET A 89 6.95 0.18 -19.15
CA MET A 89 6.36 0.94 -20.25
C MET A 89 6.77 0.37 -21.61
N LEU A 90 8.07 0.14 -21.83
CA LEU A 90 8.60 -0.46 -23.06
C LEU A 90 8.07 -1.88 -23.30
N ASN A 91 7.72 -2.61 -22.23
CA ASN A 91 7.10 -3.93 -22.30
C ASN A 91 5.56 -3.88 -22.26
N GLY A 92 4.95 -2.70 -22.46
CA GLY A 92 3.51 -2.56 -22.65
C GLY A 92 2.67 -2.48 -21.37
N SER A 93 3.22 -1.97 -20.26
CA SER A 93 2.45 -1.77 -19.02
C SER A 93 1.21 -0.89 -19.22
N ASP A 94 1.24 0.10 -20.10
CA ASP A 94 0.08 0.96 -20.38
C ASP A 94 -1.10 0.19 -20.98
N ASN A 95 -0.81 -0.82 -21.80
CA ASN A 95 -1.83 -1.72 -22.32
C ASN A 95 -2.41 -2.59 -21.20
N LEU A 96 -1.58 -3.04 -20.25
CA LEU A 96 -2.03 -3.81 -19.09
C LEU A 96 -2.87 -2.99 -18.12
N VAL A 97 -2.51 -1.71 -17.88
CA VAL A 97 -3.34 -0.78 -17.12
C VAL A 97 -4.70 -0.64 -17.80
N SER A 98 -4.72 -0.36 -19.10
CA SER A 98 -5.97 -0.15 -19.84
C SER A 98 -6.85 -1.41 -19.82
N HIS A 99 -6.23 -2.58 -19.90
CA HIS A 99 -6.89 -3.88 -19.74
C HIS A 99 -7.48 -4.04 -18.33
N LEU A 100 -6.72 -3.74 -17.27
CA LEU A 100 -7.20 -3.77 -15.88
C LEU A 100 -8.39 -2.84 -15.66
N GLU A 101 -8.33 -1.60 -16.14
CA GLU A 101 -9.43 -0.63 -16.03
C GLU A 101 -10.70 -1.15 -16.72
N SER A 102 -10.56 -1.76 -17.90
CA SER A 102 -11.66 -2.37 -18.64
C SER A 102 -12.28 -3.56 -17.90
N CYS A 103 -11.44 -4.48 -17.38
CA CYS A 103 -11.89 -5.66 -16.66
C CYS A 103 -12.57 -5.36 -15.33
N LEU A 104 -12.12 -4.30 -14.64
CA LEU A 104 -12.65 -3.91 -13.34
C LEU A 104 -13.79 -2.89 -13.44
N GLY A 105 -13.89 -2.19 -14.56
CA GLY A 105 -14.90 -1.14 -14.77
C GLY A 105 -14.65 0.13 -13.95
N VAL A 106 -13.40 0.37 -13.55
CA VAL A 106 -12.98 1.54 -12.75
C VAL A 106 -11.67 2.13 -13.29
N LYS A 107 -11.41 3.40 -12.99
CA LYS A 107 -10.15 4.05 -13.35
C LYS A 107 -9.06 3.84 -12.30
N THR A 108 -7.81 4.03 -12.72
CA THR A 108 -6.67 4.06 -11.81
C THR A 108 -6.92 5.05 -10.68
N GLY A 109 -6.74 4.61 -9.43
CA GLY A 109 -6.99 5.39 -8.21
C GLY A 109 -8.39 5.19 -7.61
N GLU A 110 -9.29 4.51 -8.31
CA GLU A 110 -10.65 4.22 -7.84
C GLU A 110 -10.75 2.82 -7.22
N VAL A 111 -11.71 2.66 -6.32
CA VAL A 111 -12.04 1.38 -5.68
C VAL A 111 -13.22 0.77 -6.44
N THR A 112 -13.16 -0.53 -6.70
CA THR A 112 -14.26 -1.26 -7.34
C THR A 112 -15.55 -1.20 -6.52
N PRO A 113 -16.75 -1.29 -7.13
CA PRO A 113 -18.03 -1.20 -6.40
C PRO A 113 -18.22 -2.26 -5.30
N ASP A 114 -17.52 -3.40 -5.41
CA ASP A 114 -17.50 -4.46 -4.40
C ASP A 114 -16.52 -4.19 -3.25
N GLY A 115 -15.74 -3.10 -3.29
CA GLY A 115 -14.75 -2.72 -2.28
C GLY A 115 -13.48 -3.60 -2.27
N LEU A 116 -13.36 -4.55 -3.20
CA LEU A 116 -12.33 -5.59 -3.13
C LEU A 116 -11.00 -5.19 -3.76
N ILE A 117 -11.01 -4.40 -4.83
CA ILE A 117 -9.83 -4.11 -5.64
C ILE A 117 -9.70 -2.60 -5.89
N CYS A 118 -8.47 -2.10 -5.80
CA CYS A 118 -8.08 -0.78 -6.29
C CYS A 118 -6.82 -0.91 -7.13
N VAL A 119 -6.76 -0.23 -8.27
CA VAL A 119 -5.58 -0.19 -9.14
C VAL A 119 -4.86 1.14 -8.94
N LYS A 120 -3.57 1.08 -8.61
CA LYS A 120 -2.67 2.23 -8.57
C LYS A 120 -1.56 2.07 -9.59
N LYS A 121 -1.31 3.10 -10.37
CA LYS A 121 -0.06 3.26 -11.10
C LYS A 121 0.99 3.71 -10.12
N VAL A 122 2.13 3.03 -10.13
CA VAL A 122 3.26 3.37 -9.27
C VAL A 122 4.54 3.44 -10.09
N GLU A 123 5.53 4.07 -9.49
CA GLU A 123 6.89 4.09 -10.01
C GLU A 123 7.58 2.73 -9.89
N CYS A 124 8.89 2.69 -10.11
CA CYS A 124 9.68 1.48 -10.11
C CYS A 124 9.55 0.69 -8.80
N LEU A 125 9.11 -0.58 -8.90
CA LEU A 125 9.03 -1.54 -7.80
C LEU A 125 10.26 -2.46 -7.70
N GLY A 126 11.31 -2.20 -8.49
CA GLY A 126 12.59 -2.91 -8.41
C GLY A 126 12.66 -4.28 -9.11
N ALA A 127 11.58 -4.78 -9.73
CA ALA A 127 11.57 -6.06 -10.46
C ALA A 127 11.68 -5.88 -11.99
N CYS A 128 12.61 -5.03 -12.45
CA CYS A 128 12.70 -4.63 -13.86
C CYS A 128 13.04 -5.80 -14.82
N VAL A 129 13.73 -6.84 -14.35
CA VAL A 129 14.06 -8.03 -15.17
C VAL A 129 12.80 -8.82 -15.53
N GLY A 130 11.79 -8.80 -14.66
CA GLY A 130 10.49 -9.43 -14.89
C GLY A 130 9.44 -8.48 -15.45
N ALA A 131 9.83 -7.40 -16.12
CA ALA A 131 8.87 -6.47 -16.73
C ALA A 131 8.02 -7.16 -17.83
N PRO A 132 6.73 -6.81 -17.98
CA PRO A 132 5.97 -5.90 -17.13
C PRO A 132 5.55 -6.60 -15.83
N MET A 133 5.51 -5.84 -14.72
CA MET A 133 5.25 -6.38 -13.39
C MET A 133 4.27 -5.52 -12.58
N MET A 134 3.65 -6.14 -11.58
CA MET A 134 2.82 -5.48 -10.59
C MET A 134 3.02 -6.11 -9.22
N GLN A 135 2.69 -5.38 -8.18
CA GLN A 135 2.62 -5.87 -6.82
C GLN A 135 1.18 -5.86 -6.35
N ILE A 136 0.75 -6.92 -5.68
CA ILE A 136 -0.52 -6.95 -4.97
C ILE A 136 -0.18 -7.20 -3.50
N ASP A 137 -0.58 -6.24 -2.66
CA ASP A 137 -0.16 -6.16 -1.26
C ASP A 137 1.37 -6.20 -1.13
N ASP A 138 1.95 -7.33 -0.72
CA ASP A 138 3.40 -7.54 -0.57
C ASP A 138 3.97 -8.60 -1.55
N GLN A 139 3.18 -9.08 -2.53
CA GLN A 139 3.62 -10.10 -3.49
C GLN A 139 3.85 -9.53 -4.88
N TYR A 140 4.98 -9.93 -5.50
CA TYR A 140 5.34 -9.55 -6.86
C TYR A 140 4.80 -10.55 -7.88
N TYR A 141 4.24 -10.00 -8.96
CA TYR A 141 3.78 -10.72 -10.13
C TYR A 141 4.52 -10.18 -11.35
N GLU A 142 5.35 -11.04 -11.94
CA GLU A 142 6.28 -10.68 -13.01
C GLU A 142 5.93 -11.37 -14.34
N ASN A 143 6.52 -10.88 -15.43
CA ASN A 143 6.31 -11.35 -16.80
C ASN A 143 4.82 -11.39 -17.15
N LEU A 144 4.12 -10.30 -16.84
CA LEU A 144 2.67 -10.21 -16.94
C LEU A 144 2.22 -10.22 -18.40
N THR A 145 1.08 -10.86 -18.62
CA THR A 145 0.31 -10.82 -19.87
C THR A 145 -1.15 -10.55 -19.51
N ALA A 146 -1.95 -10.06 -20.46
CA ALA A 146 -3.39 -9.83 -20.24
C ALA A 146 -4.08 -11.08 -19.67
N LYS A 147 -3.73 -12.28 -20.16
CA LYS A 147 -4.25 -13.54 -19.66
C LYS A 147 -3.88 -13.81 -18.19
N LYS A 148 -2.61 -13.60 -17.80
CA LYS A 148 -2.19 -13.75 -16.40
C LYS A 148 -2.92 -12.75 -15.50
N VAL A 149 -3.07 -11.52 -15.97
CA VAL A 149 -3.83 -10.48 -15.24
C VAL A 149 -5.27 -10.93 -15.01
N ASP A 150 -5.95 -11.47 -16.02
CA ASP A 150 -7.33 -11.99 -15.88
C ASP A 150 -7.41 -13.12 -14.85
N GLU A 151 -6.44 -14.02 -14.84
CA GLU A 151 -6.36 -15.13 -13.89
C GLU A 151 -6.18 -14.61 -12.45
N ILE A 152 -5.29 -13.61 -12.26
CA ILE A 152 -5.03 -12.98 -10.97
C ILE A 152 -6.28 -12.26 -10.47
N VAL A 153 -6.93 -11.42 -11.29
CA VAL A 153 -8.16 -10.69 -10.91
C VAL A 153 -9.28 -11.66 -10.54
N LYS A 154 -9.41 -12.78 -11.25
CA LYS A 154 -10.37 -13.83 -10.90
C LYS A 154 -10.06 -14.50 -9.56
N SER A 155 -8.79 -14.71 -9.22
CA SER A 155 -8.38 -15.24 -7.91
C SER A 155 -8.76 -14.29 -6.78
N LEU A 156 -8.42 -13.01 -6.91
CA LEU A 156 -8.73 -11.98 -5.91
C LEU A 156 -10.23 -11.88 -5.62
N ARG A 157 -11.07 -11.94 -6.67
CA ARG A 157 -12.53 -11.93 -6.51
C ARG A 157 -13.10 -13.20 -5.87
N LYS A 158 -12.40 -14.34 -5.96
CA LYS A 158 -12.80 -15.58 -5.26
C LYS A 158 -12.42 -15.55 -3.79
N GLU A 159 -11.25 -15.03 -3.46
CA GLU A 159 -10.75 -14.91 -2.08
C GLU A 159 -11.43 -13.79 -1.29
N GLY A 160 -12.06 -12.83 -2.00
CA GLY A 160 -12.86 -11.76 -1.42
C GLY A 160 -14.33 -12.12 -1.13
N LYS A 161 -14.81 -13.30 -1.55
CA LYS A 161 -16.13 -13.85 -1.23
C LYS A 161 -16.06 -14.78 -0.02
#